data_AF-A0A0J6YAS5-F1
#
_entry.id   AF-A0A0J6YAS5-F1
#
_cell.length_a   1.000
_cell.length_b   1.000
_cell.length_c   1.000
_cell.angle_alpha   90.00
_cell.angle_beta   90.00
_cell.angle_gamma   90.00
#
_symmetry.space_group_name_H-M   'P 1'
#
loop_
_entity.id
_entity.type
_entity.pdbx_description
1 polymer ?
#
loop_
_entity_poly.entity_id
_entity_poly.type
_entity_poly.pdbx_seq_one_letter_code
_entity_poly.pdbx_strand_id
1 'polypeptide(L)'
;MVRFLLRVAIFLGSSAIGLLVAAWLVPGVTLSAWGFVAAVVIFTVAQAILSPFFLKMASRYASAFLGGIGLVSTFAALLLASLLSHGLSIRGVGSWIGATVVVWLVTAVATVVLPLLVLREKKTAA
;
A
#
# COMPACT_ATOMS: atom_id res chain seq x y z
N MET A 1 20.33 6.35 14.34
CA MET A 1 19.53 7.59 14.25
C MET A 1 19.26 8.00 12.79
N VAL A 2 20.27 8.40 12.00
CA VAL A 2 20.09 8.87 10.61
C VAL A 2 19.36 7.88 9.69
N ARG A 3 19.69 6.57 9.78
CA ARG A 3 19.00 5.50 9.05
C ARG A 3 17.51 5.35 9.39
N PHE A 4 17.10 5.72 10.60
CA PHE A 4 15.70 5.67 11.03
C PHE A 4 14.92 6.87 10.48
N LEU A 5 15.48 8.09 10.61
CA LEU A 5 14.90 9.30 10.01
C LEU A 5 14.73 9.18 8.50
N LEU A 6 15.74 8.66 7.80
CA LEU A 6 15.64 8.42 6.36
C LEU A 6 14.51 7.43 6.02
N ARG A 7 14.33 6.39 6.84
CA ARG A 7 13.27 5.39 6.65
C ARG A 7 11.88 6.00 6.87
N VAL A 8 11.73 6.83 7.90
CA VAL A 8 10.49 7.59 8.17
C VAL A 8 10.17 8.54 7.01
N ALA A 9 11.16 9.28 6.51
CA ALA A 9 10.98 10.17 5.37
C ALA A 9 10.55 9.42 4.09
N ILE A 10 11.16 8.26 3.83
CA ILE A 10 10.78 7.38 2.71
C ILE A 10 9.35 6.88 2.88
N PHE A 11 8.95 6.44 4.08
CA PHE A 11 7.59 5.98 4.31
C PHE A 11 6.56 7.11 4.20
N LEU A 12 6.86 8.30 4.72
CA LEU A 12 6.00 9.48 4.56
C LEU A 12 5.81 9.84 3.09
N GLY A 13 6.90 9.93 2.32
CA GLY A 13 6.84 10.21 0.89
C GLY A 13 6.08 9.13 0.11
N SER A 14 6.33 7.86 0.42
CA SER A 14 5.63 6.74 -0.23
C SER A 14 4.14 6.74 0.09
N SER A 15 3.77 7.07 1.34
CA SER A 15 2.37 7.17 1.78
C SER A 15 1.65 8.31 1.06
N ALA A 16 2.29 9.47 0.96
CA ALA A 16 1.78 10.63 0.24
C ALA A 16 1.50 10.31 -1.24
N ILE A 17 2.46 9.66 -1.91
CA ILE A 17 2.31 9.26 -3.31
C ILE A 17 1.19 8.21 -3.46
N GLY A 18 1.17 7.18 -2.62
CA GLY A 18 0.15 6.12 -2.68
C GLY A 18 -1.28 6.66 -2.52
N LEU A 19 -1.47 7.60 -1.59
CA LEU A 19 -2.77 8.22 -1.36
C LEU A 19 -3.19 9.16 -2.51
N LEU A 20 -2.26 9.92 -3.09
CA LEU A 20 -2.53 10.74 -4.27
C LEU A 20 -2.90 9.91 -5.49
N VAL A 21 -2.18 8.81 -5.74
CA VAL A 21 -2.49 7.89 -6.83
C VAL A 21 -3.85 7.23 -6.60
N ALA A 22 -4.17 6.83 -5.36
CA ALA A 22 -5.48 6.27 -5.03
C ALA A 22 -6.62 7.27 -5.30
N ALA A 23 -6.42 8.55 -4.98
CA ALA A 23 -7.37 9.63 -5.28
C ALA A 23 -7.68 9.76 -6.78
N TRP A 24 -6.69 9.44 -7.61
CA TRP A 24 -6.74 9.72 -9.05
C TRP A 24 -7.19 8.51 -9.87
N LEU A 25 -6.73 7.31 -9.51
CA LEU A 25 -7.00 6.08 -10.25
C LEU A 25 -8.29 5.37 -9.83
N VAL A 26 -8.78 5.60 -8.61
CA VAL A 26 -9.90 4.84 -8.06
C VAL A 26 -11.14 5.73 -8.03
N PRO A 27 -12.12 5.50 -8.92
CA PRO A 27 -13.37 6.24 -8.93
C PRO A 27 -14.07 6.09 -7.57
N GLY A 28 -14.28 7.21 -6.88
CA GLY A 28 -14.87 7.29 -5.55
C GLY A 28 -13.92 7.81 -4.47
N VAL A 29 -12.59 7.70 -4.64
CA VAL A 29 -11.66 8.23 -3.62
C VAL A 29 -11.61 9.76 -3.71
N THR A 30 -12.04 10.42 -2.64
CA THR A 30 -11.96 11.87 -2.49
C THR A 30 -11.03 12.22 -1.34
N LEU A 31 -10.18 13.23 -1.52
CA LEU A 31 -9.14 13.62 -0.57
C LEU A 31 -9.18 15.13 -0.34
N SER A 32 -9.52 15.53 0.88
CA SER A 32 -9.36 16.91 1.35
C SER A 32 -7.93 17.14 1.84
N ALA A 33 -7.46 18.39 1.83
CA ALA A 33 -6.09 18.72 2.23
C ALA A 33 -5.74 18.23 3.65
N TRP A 34 -6.66 18.35 4.60
CA TRP A 34 -6.46 17.87 5.97
C TRP A 34 -6.56 16.34 6.07
N GLY A 35 -7.48 15.73 5.32
CA GLY A 35 -7.61 14.27 5.23
C GLY A 35 -6.36 13.63 4.64
N PHE A 36 -5.70 14.29 3.69
CA PHE A 36 -4.43 13.84 3.12
C PHE A 36 -3.33 13.78 4.17
N VAL A 37 -3.11 14.85 4.94
CA VAL A 37 -2.06 14.90 5.96
C VAL A 37 -2.31 13.84 7.04
N ALA A 38 -3.55 13.74 7.54
CA ALA A 38 -3.92 12.74 8.53
C ALA A 38 -3.73 11.30 7.99
N ALA A 39 -4.17 11.03 6.77
CA ALA A 39 -4.02 9.72 6.13
C ALA A 39 -2.54 9.36 5.92
N VAL A 40 -1.70 10.31 5.51
CA VAL A 40 -0.25 10.09 5.34
C VAL A 40 0.40 9.68 6.65
N VAL A 41 0.10 10.38 7.75
CA VAL A 41 0.67 10.07 9.07
C VAL A 41 0.21 8.70 9.56
N ILE A 42 -1.10 8.43 9.51
CA ILE A 42 -1.68 7.15 9.96
C ILE A 42 -1.11 5.98 9.15
N PHE A 43 -1.09 6.12 7.82
CA PHE A 43 -0.57 5.09 6.92
C PHE A 43 0.91 4.83 7.18
N THR A 44 1.71 5.88 7.37
CA THR A 44 3.14 5.77 7.70
C THR A 44 3.35 4.98 8.99
N VAL A 45 2.59 5.28 10.05
CA VAL A 45 2.70 4.58 11.34
C VAL A 45 2.30 3.11 11.20
N ALA A 46 1.19 2.83 10.52
CA ALA A 46 0.76 1.47 10.24
C ALA A 46 1.84 0.70 9.46
N GLN A 47 2.41 1.31 8.43
CA GLN A 47 3.46 0.70 7.61
C GLN A 47 4.73 0.44 8.43
N ALA A 48 5.12 1.33 9.33
CA ALA A 48 6.29 1.15 10.19
C ALA A 48 6.14 -0.06 11.12
N ILE A 49 4.93 -0.30 11.64
CA ILE A 49 4.61 -1.44 12.51
C ILE A 49 4.50 -2.74 11.69
N LEU A 50 3.83 -2.71 10.54
CA LEU A 50 3.58 -3.90 9.73
C LEU A 50 4.77 -4.31 8.85
N SER A 51 5.64 -3.39 8.46
CA SER A 51 6.82 -3.65 7.62
C SER A 51 7.69 -4.82 8.10
N PRO A 52 8.12 -4.91 9.38
CA PRO A 52 8.91 -6.04 9.86
C PRO A 52 8.14 -7.37 9.85
N PHE A 53 6.82 -7.33 10.00
CA PHE A 53 5.96 -8.50 9.93
C PHE A 53 5.83 -9.02 8.49
N PHE A 54 5.59 -8.12 7.53
CA PHE A 54 5.53 -8.47 6.10
C PHE A 54 6.84 -9.01 5.57
N LEU A 55 7.98 -8.43 5.96
CA LEU A 55 9.30 -8.94 5.57
C LEU A 55 9.58 -10.35 6.11
N LYS A 56 9.14 -10.66 7.35
CA LYS A 56 9.26 -12.00 7.93
C LYS A 56 8.29 -13.02 7.32
N MET A 57 7.10 -12.58 6.91
CA MET A 57 6.10 -13.45 6.30
C MET A 57 6.48 -13.80 4.85
N ALA A 58 6.97 -12.81 4.09
CA ALA A 58 7.38 -12.97 2.71
C ALA A 58 8.54 -13.98 2.52
N SER A 59 9.40 -14.16 3.53
CA SER A 59 10.51 -15.10 3.47
C SER A 59 10.18 -16.53 3.93
N ARG A 60 8.97 -16.79 4.46
CA ARG A 60 8.68 -18.03 5.21
C ARG A 60 7.58 -18.93 4.62
N TYR A 61 6.72 -18.47 3.72
CA TYR A 61 5.61 -19.28 3.18
C TYR A 61 5.60 -19.34 1.66
N ALA A 62 5.32 -20.52 1.10
CA ALA A 62 5.30 -20.81 -0.34
C ALA A 62 4.50 -19.76 -1.13
N SER A 63 5.02 -19.35 -2.28
CA SER A 63 4.59 -18.22 -3.12
C SER A 63 3.08 -18.20 -3.41
N ALA A 64 2.43 -19.36 -3.53
CA ALA A 64 0.98 -19.49 -3.75
C ALA A 64 0.15 -19.24 -2.47
N PHE A 65 0.64 -19.66 -1.29
CA PHE A 65 0.00 -19.36 0.00
C PHE A 65 0.11 -17.86 0.34
N LEU A 66 1.24 -17.23 0.01
CA LEU A 66 1.40 -15.77 0.13
C LEU A 66 0.45 -15.01 -0.80
N GLY A 67 0.19 -15.52 -2.02
CA GLY A 67 -0.78 -14.92 -2.93
C GLY A 67 -2.22 -15.03 -2.42
N GLY A 68 -2.63 -16.21 -1.93
CA GLY A 68 -3.96 -16.41 -1.36
C GLY A 68 -4.22 -15.59 -0.09
N ILE A 69 -3.27 -15.57 0.85
CA ILE A 69 -3.35 -14.74 2.06
C ILE A 69 -3.35 -13.25 1.68
N GLY A 70 -2.54 -12.87 0.69
CA GLY A 70 -2.49 -11.50 0.18
C GLY A 70 -3.81 -11.04 -0.43
N LEU A 71 -4.50 -11.90 -1.20
CA LEU A 71 -5.81 -11.61 -1.75
C LEU A 71 -6.87 -11.43 -0.66
N VAL A 72 -6.92 -12.34 0.32
CA VAL A 72 -7.86 -12.23 1.46
C VAL A 72 -7.59 -10.97 2.28
N SER A 73 -6.32 -10.65 2.53
CA SER A 73 -5.93 -9.42 3.23
C SER A 73 -6.27 -8.17 2.43
N THR A 74 -6.13 -8.21 1.11
CA THR A 74 -6.52 -7.10 0.20
C THR A 74 -8.03 -6.90 0.22
N PHE A 75 -8.80 -7.98 0.18
CA PHE A 75 -10.25 -7.92 0.30
C PHE A 75 -10.67 -7.32 1.66
N ALA A 76 -10.07 -7.79 2.76
CA ALA A 76 -10.34 -7.25 4.09
C ALA A 76 -9.96 -5.76 4.18
N ALA A 77 -8.85 -5.35 3.57
CA ALA A 77 -8.44 -3.95 3.51
C ALA A 77 -9.43 -3.10 2.70
N LEU A 78 -9.89 -3.58 1.54
CA LEU A 78 -10.92 -2.92 0.74
C LEU A 78 -12.27 -2.85 1.46
N LEU A 79 -12.61 -3.89 2.21
CA LEU A 79 -13.82 -3.93 3.02
C LEU A 79 -13.77 -2.88 4.13
N LEU A 80 -12.70 -2.87 4.92
CA LEU A 80 -12.49 -1.86 5.95
C LEU A 80 -12.43 -0.45 5.35
N ALA A 81 -11.77 -0.27 4.20
CA ALA A 81 -11.76 1.01 3.50
C ALA A 81 -13.17 1.43 3.09
N SER A 82 -14.02 0.51 2.62
CA SER A 82 -15.40 0.83 2.25
C SER A 82 -16.31 1.17 3.45
N LEU A 83 -16.04 0.58 4.61
CA LEU A 83 -16.84 0.76 5.82
C LEU A 83 -16.44 2.00 6.61
N LEU A 84 -15.13 2.26 6.67
CA LEU A 84 -14.56 3.33 7.49
C LEU A 84 -14.35 4.62 6.71
N SER A 85 -14.23 4.54 5.39
CA SER A 85 -14.18 5.74 4.55
C SER A 85 -15.56 6.03 3.98
N HIS A 86 -16.01 7.28 4.13
CA HIS A 86 -17.21 7.77 3.43
C HIS A 86 -16.97 7.95 1.92
N GLY A 87 -15.75 7.70 1.43
CA GLY A 87 -15.35 7.88 0.03
C GLY A 87 -15.39 6.60 -0.81
N LEU A 88 -15.05 5.43 -0.26
CA LEU A 88 -14.94 4.21 -1.06
C LEU A 88 -16.26 3.39 -1.03
N SER A 89 -17.00 3.37 -2.14
CA SER A 89 -18.20 2.52 -2.28
C SER A 89 -17.99 1.48 -3.38
N ILE A 90 -17.98 0.20 -3.02
CA ILE A 90 -17.87 -0.92 -3.96
C ILE A 90 -19.20 -1.66 -4.01
N ARG A 91 -19.87 -1.65 -5.17
CA ARG A 91 -21.18 -2.28 -5.38
C ARG A 91 -21.07 -3.47 -6.35
N GLY A 92 -21.68 -4.59 -5.97
CA GLY A 92 -21.72 -5.82 -6.76
C GLY A 92 -20.53 -6.76 -6.51
N VAL A 93 -20.79 -8.07 -6.49
CA VAL A 93 -19.79 -9.11 -6.17
C VAL A 93 -18.63 -9.12 -7.17
N GLY A 94 -18.92 -8.91 -8.47
CA GLY A 94 -17.88 -8.83 -9.51
C GLY A 94 -16.90 -7.67 -9.28
N SER A 95 -17.40 -6.51 -8.84
CA SER A 95 -16.58 -5.34 -8.52
C SER A 95 -15.66 -5.60 -7.32
N TRP A 96 -16.16 -6.32 -6.31
CA TRP A 96 -15.36 -6.73 -5.15
C TRP A 96 -14.21 -7.66 -5.54
N ILE A 97 -14.48 -8.67 -6.36
CA ILE A 97 -13.45 -9.60 -6.84
C ILE A 97 -12.44 -8.86 -7.72
N GLY A 98 -12.92 -8.08 -8.69
CA GLY A 98 -12.06 -7.31 -9.60
C GLY A 98 -11.16 -6.32 -8.86
N ALA A 99 -11.73 -5.52 -7.94
CA ALA A 99 -10.97 -4.57 -7.14
C ALA A 99 -9.91 -5.28 -6.29
N THR A 100 -10.25 -6.42 -5.68
CA THR A 100 -9.32 -7.21 -4.86
C THR A 100 -8.14 -7.70 -5.70
N VAL A 101 -8.40 -8.31 -6.86
CA VAL A 101 -7.35 -8.86 -7.74
C VAL A 101 -6.46 -7.75 -8.30
N VAL A 102 -7.05 -6.65 -8.78
CA VAL A 102 -6.31 -5.53 -9.35
C VAL A 102 -5.42 -4.87 -8.30
N VAL A 103 -5.97 -4.53 -7.13
CA VAL A 103 -5.20 -3.91 -6.05
C VAL A 103 -4.08 -4.83 -5.56
N TRP A 104 -4.37 -6.12 -5.46
CA TRP A 104 -3.38 -7.11 -5.07
C TRP A 104 -2.23 -7.20 -6.09
N LEU A 105 -2.53 -7.30 -7.39
CA LEU A 105 -1.52 -7.36 -8.46
C LEU A 105 -0.66 -6.09 -8.50
N VAL A 106 -1.29 -4.91 -8.45
CA VAL A 106 -0.57 -3.63 -8.47
C VAL A 106 0.37 -3.53 -7.26
N THR A 107 -0.10 -3.93 -6.08
CA THR A 107 0.70 -3.92 -4.86
C THR A 107 1.87 -4.90 -4.95
N ALA A 108 1.64 -6.09 -5.52
CA ALA A 108 2.69 -7.08 -5.74
C ALA A 108 3.78 -6.55 -6.68
N VAL A 109 3.38 -5.98 -7.82
CA VAL A 109 4.33 -5.38 -8.79
C VAL A 109 5.08 -4.21 -8.16
N ALA A 110 4.39 -3.30 -7.47
CA ALA A 110 5.01 -2.17 -6.79
C ALA A 110 6.06 -2.63 -5.77
N THR A 111 5.77 -3.69 -5.01
CA THR A 111 6.69 -4.24 -4.00
C THR A 111 7.98 -4.79 -4.62
N VAL A 112 7.93 -5.29 -5.86
CA VAL A 112 9.10 -5.81 -6.58
C VAL A 112 9.86 -4.68 -7.30
N VAL A 113 9.14 -3.77 -7.95
CA VAL A 113 9.72 -2.75 -8.82
C VAL A 113 10.32 -1.57 -8.03
N LEU A 114 9.66 -1.10 -6.96
CA LEU A 114 10.16 0.04 -6.18
C LEU A 114 11.58 -0.18 -5.62
N PRO A 115 11.91 -1.31 -4.99
CA PRO A 115 13.26 -1.54 -4.48
C PRO A 115 14.30 -1.55 -5.60
N LEU A 116 13.99 -2.15 -6.75
CA LEU A 116 14.91 -2.23 -7.87
C LEU A 116 15.23 -0.85 -8.45
N LEU A 117 14.24 0.03 -8.59
CA LEU A 117 14.45 1.40 -9.05
C LEU A 117 15.28 2.22 -8.05
N VAL A 118 14.95 2.13 -6.76
CA VAL A 118 15.64 2.88 -5.70
C VAL A 118 17.10 2.40 -5.50
N LEU A 119 17.38 1.11 -5.67
CA LEU A 119 18.75 0.58 -5.62
C LEU A 119 19.56 0.93 -6.88
N ARG A 120 18.92 1.06 -8.05
CA ARG A 120 19.58 1.43 -9.31
C ARG A 120 20.05 2.87 -9.30
N GLU A 121 19.22 3.79 -8.82
CA GLU A 121 19.56 5.20 -8.58
C GLU A 121 20.81 5.36 -7.70
N LYS A 122 20.93 4.56 -6.63
CA LYS A 122 22.10 4.60 -5.74
C LYS A 122 23.40 4.11 -6.37
N LYS A 123 23.34 3.25 -7.39
CA LYS A 123 24.53 2.71 -8.07
C LYS A 123 25.02 3.64 -9.19
N THR A 124 24.15 4.49 -9.73
CA THR A 124 24.49 5.48 -10.76
C THR A 124 24.97 6.81 -10.15
N ALA A 125 24.62 7.08 -8.89
CA ALA A 125 25.04 8.27 -8.14
C ALA A 125 26.32 8.08 -7.29
N ALA A 126 27.04 6.97 -7.45
CA ALA A 126 28.30 6.64 -6.76
C ALA A 126 29.40 6.39 -7.80
#